data_AF-A0A1F9V4F4-F1
#
_entry.id   AF-A0A1F9V4F4-F1
#
_cell.length_a   1.000
_cell.length_b   1.000
_cell.length_c   1.000
_cell.angle_alpha   90.00
_cell.angle_beta   90.00
_cell.angle_gamma   90.00
#
_symmetry.space_group_name_H-M   'P 1'
#
loop_
_entity.id
_entity.type
_entity.pdbx_description
1 polymer ?
#
loop_
_entity_poly.entity_id
_entity_poly.type
_entity_poly.pdbx_seq_one_letter_code
_entity_poly.pdbx_strand_id
1 'polypeptide(L)'
;MRFLQDVAKSPRGIPLMGNQDWNDAFDRTGSRGRGESVWLGMGLCVALKELEELATRSGDAATARDCGKRYEKMKSILNRHAWDGSWYLYAFNDFGRPVGSRKNREGRIHLNAQTWAVLAGLPDEERLGKILAVIDKELDGPCGPLLFRPPYRRYDDTIGRITAFAPGAKENASMFCHAAAFKIHADLRLGRGNEAYATLKKILPASPGRDIETYKAEPYVFPEYVNGPGHPSPGEGAFTWLTGSVDWVFMALTEGILGVRPEYDGLRIRPCLPAAWREAGMRRVFRGAVYDIRVHNRAASSGGGVSIFVDGEKVPSGLIRPHGDGKTHKVEVSVNS
;
A
#
# COMPACT_ATOMS: atom_id res chain seq x y z
N MET A 1 1.81 8.97 -26.70
CA MET A 1 1.31 9.15 -25.33
C MET A 1 2.17 10.19 -24.63
N ARG A 2 1.61 11.15 -23.86
CA ARG A 2 2.39 12.10 -23.05
C ARG A 2 2.31 11.66 -21.59
N PHE A 3 3.45 11.42 -20.94
CA PHE A 3 3.50 11.01 -19.54
C PHE A 3 3.81 12.20 -18.61
N LEU A 4 3.56 12.05 -17.30
CA LEU A 4 3.99 13.03 -16.29
C LEU A 4 5.49 13.36 -16.41
N GLN A 5 6.31 12.34 -16.74
CA GLN A 5 7.75 12.52 -16.99
C GLN A 5 8.08 13.40 -18.19
N ASP A 6 7.12 13.72 -19.05
CA ASP A 6 7.32 14.54 -20.25
C ASP A 6 6.85 15.97 -20.05
N VAL A 7 5.81 16.18 -19.23
CA VAL A 7 5.09 17.47 -19.18
C VAL A 7 5.08 18.14 -17.81
N ALA A 8 5.37 17.41 -16.73
CA ALA A 8 5.22 17.92 -15.37
C ALA A 8 6.29 17.32 -14.44
N LYS A 9 7.56 17.66 -14.69
CA LYS A 9 8.70 17.26 -13.85
C LYS A 9 9.60 18.44 -13.54
N SER A 10 10.31 18.34 -12.43
CA SER A 10 11.34 19.30 -12.05
C SER A 10 12.67 19.06 -12.78
N PRO A 11 13.68 19.94 -12.59
CA PRO A 11 15.05 19.68 -13.06
C PRO A 11 15.68 18.39 -12.50
N ARG A 12 15.25 17.91 -11.32
CA ARG A 12 15.68 16.59 -10.78
C ARG A 12 15.02 15.42 -11.51
N GLY A 13 13.99 15.70 -12.30
CA GLY A 13 13.20 14.72 -13.01
C GLY A 13 12.12 14.04 -12.15
N ILE A 14 11.90 14.51 -10.92
CA ILE A 14 10.79 14.07 -10.06
C ILE A 14 9.50 14.76 -10.55
N PRO A 15 8.33 14.08 -10.55
CA PRO A 15 7.08 14.71 -10.93
C PRO A 15 6.76 15.93 -10.07
N LEU A 16 6.28 17.00 -10.70
CA LEU A 16 5.78 18.16 -9.99
C LEU A 16 4.50 17.76 -9.25
N MET A 17 4.38 18.19 -8.00
CA MET A 17 3.21 17.91 -7.18
C MET A 17 1.97 18.66 -7.66
N GLY A 18 2.15 19.83 -8.28
CA GLY A 18 1.04 20.75 -8.51
C GLY A 18 0.43 21.18 -7.17
N ASN A 19 -0.90 21.30 -7.10
CA ASN A 19 -1.55 21.69 -5.85
C ASN A 19 -1.50 20.58 -4.80
N GLN A 20 -1.65 19.32 -5.18
CA GLN A 20 -1.69 18.19 -4.25
C GLN A 20 -1.40 16.86 -4.95
N ASP A 21 -0.98 15.85 -4.19
CA ASP A 21 -0.91 14.46 -4.63
C ASP A 21 -2.02 13.62 -3.97
N TRP A 22 -1.79 12.35 -3.61
CA TRP A 22 -2.80 11.56 -2.87
C TRP A 22 -3.17 12.20 -1.53
N ASN A 23 -2.23 12.89 -0.88
CA ASN A 23 -2.54 13.60 0.34
C ASN A 23 -2.95 15.03 -0.02
N ASP A 24 -4.25 15.23 -0.10
CA ASP A 24 -4.86 16.51 -0.44
C ASP A 24 -4.52 17.63 0.58
N ALA A 25 -3.92 17.31 1.73
CA ALA A 25 -3.56 18.28 2.75
C ALA A 25 -2.19 18.95 2.54
N PHE A 26 -1.38 18.46 1.60
CA PHE A 26 -0.15 19.16 1.14
C PHE A 26 -0.43 20.26 0.11
N ASP A 27 -1.55 20.96 0.26
CA ASP A 27 -2.13 21.91 -0.72
C ASP A 27 -1.28 23.14 -1.04
N ARG A 28 -0.20 23.38 -0.28
CA ARG A 28 0.75 24.47 -0.53
C ARG A 28 2.14 24.00 -0.96
N THR A 29 2.44 22.70 -0.85
CA THR A 29 3.79 22.17 -1.04
C THR A 29 4.30 22.38 -2.47
N GLY A 30 3.43 22.29 -3.48
CA GLY A 30 3.76 22.55 -4.89
C GLY A 30 2.95 23.66 -5.56
N SER A 31 2.23 24.47 -4.78
CA SER A 31 1.30 25.49 -5.26
C SER A 31 1.93 26.58 -6.16
N ARG A 32 3.26 26.74 -6.13
CA ARG A 32 4.02 27.64 -7.00
C ARG A 32 4.63 26.94 -8.22
N GLY A 33 4.23 25.69 -8.48
CA GLY A 33 4.63 24.91 -9.66
C GLY A 33 6.07 24.39 -9.61
N ARG A 34 6.72 24.36 -8.44
CA ARG A 34 8.10 23.89 -8.26
C ARG A 34 8.21 22.70 -7.30
N GLY A 35 7.23 22.51 -6.43
CA GLY A 35 7.21 21.37 -5.50
C GLY A 35 7.16 20.04 -6.23
N GLU A 36 7.82 19.05 -5.66
CA GLU A 36 8.06 17.72 -6.22
C GLU A 36 7.39 16.67 -5.32
N SER A 37 6.59 15.76 -5.88
CA SER A 37 6.02 14.65 -5.12
C SER A 37 6.83 13.38 -5.37
N VAL A 38 7.49 12.90 -4.31
CA VAL A 38 8.22 11.62 -4.36
C VAL A 38 7.20 10.48 -4.41
N TRP A 39 6.13 10.57 -3.62
CA TRP A 39 5.03 9.59 -3.64
C TRP A 39 4.43 9.44 -5.05
N LEU A 40 4.17 10.54 -5.76
CA LEU A 40 3.64 10.50 -7.13
C LEU A 40 4.63 9.84 -8.10
N GLY A 41 5.93 10.07 -7.92
CA GLY A 41 6.97 9.36 -8.66
C GLY A 41 6.92 7.84 -8.45
N MET A 42 6.68 7.39 -7.22
CA MET A 42 6.51 5.97 -6.90
C MET A 42 5.23 5.39 -7.51
N GLY A 43 4.12 6.12 -7.40
CA GLY A 43 2.86 5.75 -8.05
C GLY A 43 2.98 5.63 -9.57
N LEU A 44 3.76 6.52 -10.18
CA LEU A 44 4.09 6.46 -11.60
C LEU A 44 4.91 5.22 -11.96
N CYS A 45 5.87 4.82 -11.12
CA CYS A 45 6.60 3.56 -11.32
C CYS A 45 5.66 2.34 -11.32
N VAL A 46 4.69 2.29 -10.40
CA VAL A 46 3.66 1.23 -10.37
C VAL A 46 2.84 1.25 -11.67
N ALA A 47 2.32 2.42 -12.05
CA ALA A 47 1.51 2.57 -13.26
C ALA A 47 2.26 2.20 -14.55
N LEU A 48 3.56 2.54 -14.64
CA LEU A 48 4.39 2.19 -15.79
C LEU A 48 4.58 0.68 -15.94
N LYS A 49 4.66 -0.07 -14.82
CA LYS A 49 4.75 -1.54 -14.87
C LYS A 49 3.45 -2.19 -15.30
N GLU A 50 2.31 -1.69 -14.84
CA GLU A 50 0.99 -2.15 -15.32
C GLU A 50 0.81 -1.86 -16.81
N LEU A 51 1.22 -0.67 -17.27
CA LEU A 51 1.12 -0.30 -18.68
C LEU A 51 2.11 -1.09 -19.55
N GLU A 52 3.31 -1.38 -19.06
CA GLU A 52 4.30 -2.24 -19.74
C GLU A 52 3.71 -3.63 -20.01
N GLU A 53 3.05 -4.24 -19.02
CA GLU A 53 2.38 -5.54 -19.16
C GLU A 53 1.22 -5.47 -20.16
N LEU A 54 0.35 -4.46 -20.04
CA LEU A 54 -0.76 -4.24 -20.98
C LEU A 54 -0.27 -4.08 -22.42
N ALA A 55 0.77 -3.28 -22.64
CA ALA A 55 1.35 -3.04 -23.96
C ALA A 55 2.02 -4.31 -24.52
N THR A 56 2.69 -5.09 -23.67
CA THR A 56 3.26 -6.38 -24.09
C THR A 56 2.17 -7.32 -24.57
N ARG A 57 1.05 -7.41 -23.85
CA ARG A 57 -0.08 -8.28 -24.19
C ARG A 57 -0.85 -7.83 -25.41
N SER A 58 -0.92 -6.53 -25.68
CA SER A 58 -1.55 -5.99 -26.89
C SER A 58 -0.66 -6.07 -28.14
N GLY A 59 0.57 -6.55 -28.02
CA GLY A 59 1.55 -6.59 -29.11
C GLY A 59 2.23 -5.25 -29.38
N ASP A 60 1.99 -4.22 -28.57
CA ASP A 60 2.65 -2.92 -28.66
C ASP A 60 4.03 -2.94 -27.96
N ALA A 61 4.97 -3.62 -28.63
CA ALA A 61 6.34 -3.75 -28.13
C ALA A 61 7.07 -2.39 -28.02
N ALA A 62 6.64 -1.36 -28.75
CA ALA A 62 7.23 -0.03 -28.66
C ALA A 62 6.85 0.65 -27.33
N THR A 63 5.56 0.67 -27.00
CA THR A 63 5.07 1.22 -25.72
C THR A 63 5.60 0.43 -24.53
N ALA A 64 5.65 -0.91 -24.61
CA ALA A 64 6.20 -1.74 -23.54
C ALA A 64 7.66 -1.36 -23.22
N ARG A 65 8.52 -1.28 -24.25
CA ARG A 65 9.93 -0.87 -24.08
C ARG A 65 10.08 0.56 -23.55
N ASP A 66 9.22 1.48 -24.00
CA ASP A 66 9.25 2.87 -23.50
C ASP A 66 8.88 2.93 -22.02
N CYS A 67 7.82 2.21 -21.61
CA CYS A 67 7.40 2.12 -20.20
C CYS A 67 8.50 1.53 -19.31
N GLY A 68 9.13 0.43 -19.74
CA GLY A 68 10.26 -0.17 -19.01
C GLY A 68 11.44 0.79 -18.83
N LYS A 69 11.84 1.52 -19.89
CA LYS A 69 12.90 2.54 -19.81
C LYS A 69 12.54 3.69 -18.87
N ARG A 70 11.29 4.16 -18.91
CA ARG A 70 10.77 5.23 -18.06
C ARG A 70 10.71 4.83 -16.60
N TYR A 71 10.36 3.57 -16.32
CA TYR A 71 10.39 3.01 -14.98
C TYR A 71 11.80 3.03 -14.40
N GLU A 72 12.78 2.48 -15.13
CA GLU A 72 14.17 2.44 -14.65
C GLU A 72 14.75 3.84 -14.42
N LYS A 73 14.43 4.77 -15.31
CA LYS A 73 14.82 6.18 -15.16
C LYS A 73 14.24 6.80 -13.88
N MET A 74 12.94 6.64 -13.63
CA MET A 74 12.29 7.21 -12.44
C MET A 74 12.78 6.53 -11.16
N LYS A 75 12.92 5.19 -11.15
CA LYS A 75 13.52 4.45 -10.05
C LYS A 75 14.91 4.98 -9.69
N SER A 76 15.77 5.22 -10.69
CA SER A 76 17.09 5.80 -10.48
C SER A 76 17.05 7.21 -9.90
N ILE A 77 16.16 8.08 -10.43
CA ILE A 77 15.96 9.45 -9.94
C ILE A 77 15.54 9.44 -8.46
N LEU A 78 14.51 8.65 -8.10
CA LEU A 78 13.99 8.59 -6.73
C LEU A 78 15.03 8.00 -5.77
N ASN A 79 15.74 6.95 -6.18
CA ASN A 79 16.80 6.36 -5.37
C ASN A 79 18.00 7.30 -5.13
N ARG A 80 18.28 8.19 -6.07
CA ARG A 80 19.36 9.19 -5.96
C ARG A 80 18.96 10.39 -5.13
N HIS A 81 17.76 10.93 -5.37
CA HIS A 81 17.38 12.25 -4.86
C HIS A 81 16.46 12.19 -3.64
N ALA A 82 15.65 11.15 -3.50
CA ALA A 82 14.64 11.06 -2.45
C ALA A 82 15.05 10.16 -1.28
N TRP A 83 16.17 9.44 -1.36
CA TRP A 83 16.66 8.64 -0.25
C TRP A 83 17.32 9.52 0.82
N ASP A 84 16.80 9.50 2.04
CA ASP A 84 17.32 10.29 3.16
C ASP A 84 18.10 9.43 4.18
N GLY A 85 18.81 8.41 3.69
CA GLY A 85 19.73 7.59 4.49
C GLY A 85 19.11 6.41 5.23
N SER A 86 17.87 6.56 5.71
CA SER A 86 17.12 5.50 6.42
C SER A 86 15.71 5.28 5.88
N TRP A 87 15.13 6.28 5.21
CA TRP A 87 13.81 6.21 4.58
C TRP A 87 13.78 7.16 3.37
N TYR A 88 12.72 7.08 2.56
CA TYR A 88 12.47 8.03 1.48
C TYR A 88 11.74 9.28 1.98
N LEU A 89 12.13 10.43 1.46
CA LEU A 89 11.40 11.70 1.61
C LEU A 89 9.97 11.56 1.06
N TYR A 90 9.05 12.38 1.57
CA TYR A 90 7.70 12.47 1.01
C TYR A 90 7.66 13.38 -0.22
N ALA A 91 8.33 14.53 -0.13
CA ALA A 91 8.29 15.57 -1.15
C ALA A 91 9.48 16.53 -1.03
N PHE A 92 9.61 17.42 -2.01
CA PHE A 92 10.29 18.70 -1.86
C PHE A 92 9.26 19.81 -2.08
N ASN A 93 9.25 20.84 -1.24
CA ASN A 93 8.34 21.96 -1.45
C ASN A 93 8.83 22.90 -2.55
N ASP A 94 8.04 23.93 -2.87
CA ASP A 94 8.35 24.93 -3.92
C ASP A 94 9.70 25.65 -3.74
N PHE A 95 10.24 25.66 -2.53
CA PHE A 95 11.54 26.25 -2.18
C PHE A 95 12.69 25.23 -2.24
N GLY A 96 12.42 24.02 -2.70
CA GLY A 96 13.37 22.91 -2.78
C GLY A 96 13.73 22.31 -1.42
N ARG A 97 13.00 22.65 -0.34
CA ARG A 97 13.23 22.10 1.00
C ARG A 97 12.58 20.72 1.11
N PRO A 98 13.24 19.74 1.74
CA PRO A 98 12.69 18.40 1.85
C PRO A 98 11.55 18.35 2.90
N VAL A 99 10.54 17.53 2.61
CA VAL A 99 9.40 17.18 3.46
C VAL A 99 9.48 15.67 3.76
N GLY A 100 9.30 15.26 5.01
CA GLY A 100 9.53 13.85 5.40
C GLY A 100 11.01 13.48 5.53
N SER A 101 11.86 14.44 5.91
CA SER A 101 13.29 14.26 6.11
C SER A 101 13.66 14.15 7.58
N ARG A 102 14.78 13.46 7.86
CA ARG A 102 15.46 13.49 9.16
C ARG A 102 15.84 14.90 9.64
N LYS A 103 15.88 15.88 8.73
CA LYS A 103 16.13 17.29 9.04
C LYS A 103 14.88 18.03 9.54
N ASN A 104 13.69 17.48 9.34
CA ASN A 104 12.45 18.08 9.81
C ASN A 104 12.20 17.71 11.29
N ARG A 105 11.79 18.70 12.09
CA ARG A 105 11.41 18.50 13.50
C ARG A 105 10.04 17.84 13.65
N GLU A 106 9.11 18.19 12.77
CA GLU A 106 7.74 17.67 12.67
C GLU A 106 7.56 17.10 11.24
N GLY A 107 6.62 16.17 11.03
CA GLY A 107 6.44 15.52 9.72
C GLY A 107 7.73 14.85 9.23
N ARG A 108 8.45 14.17 10.13
CA ARG A 108 9.81 13.68 9.87
C ARG A 108 9.82 12.44 8.99
N ILE A 109 8.85 11.55 9.15
CA ILE A 109 8.75 10.32 8.37
C ILE A 109 7.29 10.02 8.05
N HIS A 110 7.03 9.74 6.77
CA HIS A 110 5.70 9.47 6.22
C HIS A 110 5.57 8.02 5.76
N LEU A 111 4.48 7.38 6.16
CA LEU A 111 4.17 5.99 5.83
C LEU A 111 4.08 5.76 4.32
N ASN A 112 3.36 6.63 3.61
CA ASN A 112 3.05 6.42 2.20
C ASN A 112 4.29 6.37 1.29
N ALA A 113 5.26 7.25 1.50
CA ALA A 113 6.50 7.21 0.72
C ALA A 113 7.27 5.90 0.96
N GLN A 114 7.10 5.26 2.12
CA GLN A 114 7.77 4.01 2.41
C GLN A 114 7.04 2.81 1.79
N THR A 115 5.72 2.73 1.99
CA THR A 115 4.90 1.62 1.48
C THR A 115 4.86 1.64 -0.05
N TRP A 116 4.75 2.81 -0.67
CA TRP A 116 4.76 2.93 -2.12
C TRP A 116 6.15 2.68 -2.73
N ALA A 117 7.24 2.92 -2.01
CA ALA A 117 8.57 2.52 -2.49
C ALA A 117 8.67 0.98 -2.61
N VAL A 118 8.13 0.25 -1.64
CA VAL A 118 8.06 -1.22 -1.66
C VAL A 118 7.17 -1.69 -2.81
N LEU A 119 5.97 -1.13 -2.94
CA LEU A 119 5.03 -1.49 -4.02
C LEU A 119 5.62 -1.22 -5.41
N ALA A 120 6.37 -0.12 -5.55
CA ALA A 120 7.05 0.25 -6.79
C ALA A 120 8.39 -0.49 -7.02
N GLY A 121 8.86 -1.31 -6.08
CA GLY A 121 10.10 -2.09 -6.24
C GLY A 121 11.37 -1.23 -6.32
N LEU A 122 11.39 -0.09 -5.61
CA LEU A 122 12.51 0.84 -5.59
C LEU A 122 13.71 0.41 -4.74
N PRO A 123 13.53 0.02 -3.46
CA PRO A 123 14.66 -0.21 -2.57
C PRO A 123 15.42 -1.49 -2.94
N ASP A 124 16.73 -1.45 -2.77
CA ASP A 124 17.56 -2.65 -2.63
C ASP A 124 17.33 -3.31 -1.27
N GLU A 125 17.97 -4.45 -1.02
CA GLU A 125 17.81 -5.23 0.22
C GLU A 125 18.17 -4.42 1.48
N GLU A 126 19.25 -3.64 1.43
CA GLU A 126 19.69 -2.82 2.56
C GLU A 126 18.67 -1.71 2.88
N ARG A 127 18.21 -0.98 1.85
CA ARG A 127 17.20 0.08 2.01
C ARG A 127 15.87 -0.51 2.45
N LEU A 128 15.50 -1.68 1.94
CA LEU A 128 14.27 -2.37 2.34
C LEU A 128 14.30 -2.71 3.83
N GLY A 129 15.40 -3.26 4.34
CA GLY A 129 15.56 -3.53 5.77
C GLY A 129 15.41 -2.27 6.62
N LYS A 130 16.00 -1.15 6.19
CA LYS A 130 15.86 0.15 6.87
C LYS A 130 14.42 0.68 6.84
N ILE A 131 13.74 0.59 5.70
CA ILE A 131 12.36 1.03 5.54
C ILE A 131 11.43 0.24 6.47
N LEU A 132 11.53 -1.09 6.45
CA LEU A 132 10.69 -1.96 7.29
C LEU A 132 10.95 -1.69 8.78
N ALA A 133 12.23 -1.58 9.17
CA ALA A 133 12.59 -1.26 10.54
C ALA A 133 11.96 0.06 11.00
N VAL A 134 11.91 1.08 10.15
CA VAL A 134 11.35 2.38 10.55
C VAL A 134 9.82 2.36 10.51
N ILE A 135 9.17 1.69 9.55
CA ILE A 135 7.72 1.51 9.56
C ILE A 135 7.29 0.79 10.86
N ASP A 136 7.91 -0.34 11.16
CA ASP A 136 7.48 -1.21 12.26
C ASP A 136 7.83 -0.65 13.64
N LYS A 137 8.95 0.07 13.77
CA LYS A 137 9.39 0.62 15.07
C LYS A 137 8.90 2.03 15.34
N GLU A 138 8.81 2.86 14.30
CA GLU A 138 8.49 4.28 14.48
C GLU A 138 7.03 4.59 14.14
N LEU A 139 6.46 4.01 13.10
CA LEU A 139 5.11 4.39 12.65
C LEU A 139 4.00 3.52 13.23
N ASP A 140 4.29 2.26 13.57
CA ASP A 140 3.29 1.35 14.13
C ASP A 140 2.77 1.84 15.50
N GLY A 141 1.45 1.71 15.69
CA GLY A 141 0.78 2.14 16.91
C GLY A 141 -0.36 1.20 17.31
N PRO A 142 -1.04 1.45 18.45
CA PRO A 142 -2.11 0.57 18.95
C PRO A 142 -3.28 0.40 17.98
N CYS A 143 -3.68 1.49 17.30
CA CYS A 143 -4.79 1.48 16.35
C CYS A 143 -4.37 1.18 14.90
N GLY A 144 -3.06 0.99 14.65
CA GLY A 144 -2.47 0.86 13.32
C GLY A 144 -1.34 1.87 13.10
N PRO A 145 -0.68 1.83 11.92
CA PRO A 145 0.43 2.72 11.62
C PRO A 145 -0.04 4.16 11.39
N LEU A 146 0.70 5.13 11.94
CA LEU A 146 0.44 6.55 11.74
C LEU A 146 0.82 6.98 10.33
N LEU A 147 0.09 7.96 9.77
CA LEU A 147 0.36 8.50 8.45
C LEU A 147 1.76 9.14 8.37
N PHE A 148 2.18 9.80 9.46
CA PHE A 148 3.55 10.25 9.69
C PHE A 148 3.79 10.53 11.17
N ARG A 149 5.04 10.82 11.55
CA ARG A 149 5.37 11.37 12.87
C ARG A 149 6.63 12.23 12.86
N PRO A 150 6.82 13.12 13.87
CA PRO A 150 5.79 13.63 14.79
C PRO A 150 4.72 14.49 14.07
N PRO A 151 3.53 14.74 14.66
CA PRO A 151 2.55 15.67 14.11
C PRO A 151 3.12 17.09 13.99
N TYR A 152 2.57 17.87 13.05
CA TYR A 152 2.77 19.31 13.01
C TYR A 152 2.01 19.99 14.16
N ARG A 153 2.62 20.99 14.80
CA ARG A 153 1.99 21.76 15.90
C ARG A 153 1.79 23.23 15.57
N ARG A 154 2.38 23.71 14.49
CA ARG A 154 2.26 25.08 14.00
C ARG A 154 1.99 25.04 12.50
N TYR A 155 1.17 25.99 12.05
CA TYR A 155 0.92 26.16 10.64
C TYR A 155 2.21 26.51 9.89
N ASP A 156 2.47 25.81 8.79
CA ASP A 156 3.54 26.07 7.83
C ASP A 156 2.89 26.29 6.45
N ASP A 157 2.91 27.55 6.01
CA ASP A 157 2.32 27.99 4.74
C ASP A 157 3.07 27.45 3.52
N THR A 158 4.28 26.93 3.70
CA THR A 158 5.07 26.28 2.64
C THR A 158 4.74 24.79 2.48
N ILE A 159 3.90 24.24 3.36
CA ILE A 159 3.48 22.83 3.37
C ILE A 159 1.97 22.73 3.11
N GLY A 160 1.16 23.46 3.89
CA GLY A 160 -0.28 23.56 3.67
C GLY A 160 -1.15 23.11 4.84
N ARG A 161 -2.43 22.86 4.54
CA ARG A 161 -3.49 22.59 5.53
C ARG A 161 -3.24 21.36 6.41
N ILE A 162 -2.37 20.43 5.99
CA ILE A 162 -1.91 19.33 6.84
C ILE A 162 -1.29 19.81 8.16
N THR A 163 -0.71 21.01 8.16
CA THR A 163 -0.14 21.64 9.37
C THR A 163 -1.15 22.47 10.16
N ALA A 164 -2.35 22.68 9.62
CA ALA A 164 -3.45 23.40 10.26
C ALA A 164 -4.39 22.48 11.05
N PHE A 165 -4.42 21.18 10.73
CA PHE A 165 -5.18 20.21 11.51
C PHE A 165 -4.58 20.03 12.91
N ALA A 166 -5.44 19.71 13.89
CA ALA A 166 -5.00 19.35 15.23
C ALA A 166 -4.02 18.15 15.17
N PRO A 167 -2.96 18.13 16.00
CA PRO A 167 -2.06 16.98 16.11
C PRO A 167 -2.85 15.68 16.32
N GLY A 168 -2.58 14.67 15.49
CA GLY A 168 -3.23 13.36 15.56
C GLY A 168 -4.60 13.28 14.87
N ALA A 169 -5.15 14.38 14.34
CA ALA A 169 -6.40 14.36 13.58
C ALA A 169 -6.13 14.37 12.07
N LYS A 170 -7.05 13.79 11.29
CA LYS A 170 -7.07 13.91 9.83
C LYS A 170 -5.70 13.51 9.24
N GLU A 171 -5.20 14.20 8.23
CA GLU A 171 -3.91 13.93 7.63
C GLU A 171 -2.74 14.29 8.57
N ASN A 172 -2.93 15.02 9.67
CA ASN A 172 -1.86 15.38 10.60
C ASN A 172 -1.54 14.27 11.60
N ALA A 173 -0.85 13.23 11.12
CA ALA A 173 -0.33 12.12 11.93
C ALA A 173 -1.40 11.27 12.67
N SER A 174 -2.62 11.20 12.14
CA SER A 174 -3.58 10.18 12.58
C SER A 174 -3.19 8.77 12.10
N MET A 175 -3.89 7.76 12.60
CA MET A 175 -3.94 6.46 11.92
C MET A 175 -4.94 6.57 10.77
N PHE A 176 -4.43 6.76 9.55
CA PHE A 176 -5.26 6.91 8.35
C PHE A 176 -5.50 5.53 7.74
N CYS A 177 -6.74 5.04 7.75
CA CYS A 177 -7.08 3.65 7.40
C CYS A 177 -6.61 3.28 5.98
N HIS A 178 -6.74 4.21 5.03
CA HIS A 178 -6.33 4.00 3.65
C HIS A 178 -4.80 3.85 3.53
N ALA A 179 -4.03 4.66 4.27
CA ALA A 179 -2.58 4.55 4.30
C ALA A 179 -2.12 3.24 4.98
N ALA A 180 -2.81 2.83 6.05
CA ALA A 180 -2.57 1.54 6.68
C ALA A 180 -2.87 0.38 5.72
N ALA A 181 -3.89 0.48 4.88
CA ALA A 181 -4.16 -0.52 3.85
C ALA A 181 -3.00 -0.65 2.84
N PHE A 182 -2.37 0.46 2.42
CA PHE A 182 -1.15 0.38 1.59
C PHE A 182 -0.01 -0.36 2.29
N LYS A 183 0.13 -0.22 3.61
CA LYS A 183 1.12 -0.99 4.40
C LYS A 183 0.84 -2.49 4.36
N ILE A 184 -0.44 -2.89 4.47
CA ILE A 184 -0.84 -4.30 4.33
C ILE A 184 -0.41 -4.84 2.96
N HIS A 185 -0.69 -4.12 1.87
CA HIS A 185 -0.26 -4.52 0.53
C HIS A 185 1.26 -4.58 0.36
N ALA A 186 2.00 -3.65 0.97
CA ALA A 186 3.46 -3.66 0.96
C ALA A 186 4.02 -4.91 1.67
N ASP A 187 3.49 -5.28 2.84
CA ASP A 187 3.88 -6.51 3.53
C ASP A 187 3.54 -7.76 2.72
N LEU A 188 2.34 -7.82 2.13
CA LEU A 188 1.90 -8.95 1.30
C LEU A 188 2.81 -9.15 0.09
N ARG A 189 3.25 -8.08 -0.56
CA ARG A 189 4.22 -8.12 -1.67
C ARG A 189 5.56 -8.74 -1.26
N LEU A 190 5.92 -8.63 0.01
CA LEU A 190 7.15 -9.14 0.60
C LEU A 190 6.99 -10.52 1.25
N GLY A 191 5.79 -11.12 1.23
CA GLY A 191 5.53 -12.39 1.92
C GLY A 191 5.39 -12.26 3.44
N ARG A 192 5.20 -11.05 3.96
CA ARG A 192 5.08 -10.74 5.40
C ARG A 192 3.63 -10.87 5.89
N GLY A 193 3.07 -12.07 5.75
CA GLY A 193 1.66 -12.35 6.05
C GLY A 193 1.26 -12.10 7.52
N ASN A 194 2.16 -12.33 8.47
CA ASN A 194 1.94 -12.02 9.89
C ASN A 194 1.79 -10.52 10.13
N GLU A 195 2.65 -9.71 9.52
CA GLU A 195 2.69 -8.25 9.67
C GLU A 195 1.51 -7.60 8.94
N ALA A 196 1.17 -8.12 7.75
CA ALA A 196 -0.04 -7.75 7.03
C ALA A 196 -1.30 -8.00 7.87
N TYR A 197 -1.42 -9.20 8.45
CA TYR A 197 -2.56 -9.56 9.30
C TYR A 197 -2.58 -8.77 10.62
N ALA A 198 -1.44 -8.53 11.24
CA ALA A 198 -1.34 -7.71 12.45
C ALA A 198 -1.84 -6.28 12.19
N THR A 199 -1.46 -5.69 11.05
CA THR A 199 -1.95 -4.38 10.62
C THR A 199 -3.45 -4.40 10.35
N LEU A 200 -3.94 -5.40 9.60
CA LEU A 200 -5.37 -5.58 9.33
C LEU A 200 -6.18 -5.62 10.63
N LYS A 201 -5.77 -6.47 11.58
CA LYS A 201 -6.46 -6.60 12.87
C LYS A 201 -6.60 -5.28 13.61
N LYS A 202 -5.60 -4.39 13.53
CA LYS A 202 -5.63 -3.10 14.24
C LYS A 202 -6.61 -2.11 13.62
N ILE A 203 -6.76 -2.14 12.29
CA ILE A 203 -7.60 -1.18 11.56
C ILE A 203 -9.05 -1.63 11.39
N LEU A 204 -9.35 -2.92 11.58
CA LEU A 204 -10.72 -3.44 11.49
C LEU A 204 -11.68 -2.67 12.42
N PRO A 205 -12.91 -2.34 11.98
CA PRO A 205 -13.90 -1.64 12.80
C PRO A 205 -14.21 -2.38 14.11
N ALA A 206 -14.40 -3.70 14.04
CA ALA A 206 -14.55 -4.61 15.18
C ALA A 206 -13.22 -5.26 15.59
N SER A 207 -12.13 -4.48 15.59
CA SER A 207 -10.83 -4.99 16.02
C SER A 207 -10.93 -5.60 17.44
N PRO A 208 -10.38 -6.81 17.69
CA PRO A 208 -10.46 -7.43 19.01
C PRO A 208 -9.82 -6.63 20.15
N GLY A 209 -8.90 -5.71 19.83
CA GLY A 209 -8.21 -4.85 20.81
C GLY A 209 -8.85 -3.47 20.98
N ARG A 210 -10.01 -3.23 20.37
CA ARG A 210 -10.64 -1.91 20.32
C ARG A 210 -11.77 -1.82 21.34
N ASP A 211 -11.63 -0.85 22.23
CA ASP A 211 -12.68 -0.45 23.16
C ASP A 211 -13.69 0.46 22.44
N ILE A 212 -14.97 0.07 22.44
CA ILE A 212 -16.03 0.79 21.71
C ILE A 212 -16.33 2.16 22.34
N GLU A 213 -16.17 2.28 23.67
CA GLU A 213 -16.41 3.53 24.39
C GLU A 213 -15.36 4.59 24.02
N THR A 214 -14.12 4.17 23.78
CA THR A 214 -13.07 5.02 23.23
C THR A 214 -13.22 5.22 21.71
N TYR A 215 -13.60 4.18 20.96
CA TYR A 215 -13.64 4.25 19.49
C TYR A 215 -14.76 5.14 18.95
N LYS A 216 -15.94 5.14 19.58
CA LYS A 216 -17.11 6.00 19.27
C LYS A 216 -17.64 5.98 17.83
N ALA A 217 -17.06 5.17 16.95
CA ALA A 217 -17.51 4.94 15.58
C ALA A 217 -18.14 3.54 15.45
N GLU A 218 -18.88 3.32 14.37
CA GLU A 218 -19.60 2.07 14.16
C GLU A 218 -18.64 0.87 13.98
N PRO A 219 -18.85 -0.26 14.67
CA PRO A 219 -17.94 -1.41 14.64
C PRO A 219 -18.09 -2.28 13.38
N TYR A 220 -18.82 -1.82 12.37
CA TYR A 220 -19.11 -2.57 11.14
C TYR A 220 -18.77 -1.82 9.85
N VAL A 221 -18.28 -0.57 9.94
CA VAL A 221 -17.79 0.21 8.79
C VAL A 221 -16.45 0.87 9.11
N PHE A 222 -15.62 1.06 8.07
CA PHE A 222 -14.34 1.73 8.25
C PHE A 222 -14.52 3.24 8.47
N PRO A 223 -13.74 3.83 9.39
CA PRO A 223 -13.52 5.26 9.44
C PRO A 223 -12.46 5.64 8.40
N GLU A 224 -12.45 6.90 7.97
CA GLU A 224 -11.33 7.45 7.20
C GLU A 224 -10.04 7.40 8.03
N TYR A 225 -10.13 7.80 9.29
CA TYR A 225 -9.01 7.78 10.23
C TYR A 225 -9.46 7.55 11.67
N VAL A 226 -8.50 7.16 12.50
CA VAL A 226 -8.61 7.12 13.95
C VAL A 226 -7.63 8.12 14.54
N ASN A 227 -8.11 8.92 15.48
CA ASN A 227 -7.30 9.95 16.16
C ASN A 227 -6.00 9.32 16.70
N GLY A 228 -4.87 9.85 16.25
CA GLY A 228 -3.54 9.41 16.63
C GLY A 228 -3.02 10.07 17.91
N PRO A 229 -1.77 9.74 18.31
CA PRO A 229 -1.12 10.35 19.45
C PRO A 229 -1.02 11.88 19.32
N GLY A 230 -1.31 12.59 20.42
CA GLY A 230 -1.28 14.05 20.48
C GLY A 230 -2.64 14.72 20.29
N HIS A 231 -3.67 13.98 19.84
CA HIS A 231 -5.05 14.45 19.88
C HIS A 231 -5.59 14.39 21.32
N PRO A 232 -6.51 15.28 21.75
CA PRO A 232 -7.16 15.17 23.06
C PRO A 232 -7.97 13.88 23.27
N SER A 233 -8.37 13.23 22.18
CA SER A 233 -9.15 11.98 22.19
C SER A 233 -8.55 10.90 21.27
N PRO A 234 -7.37 10.35 21.61
CA PRO A 234 -6.73 9.31 20.81
C PRO A 234 -7.57 8.02 20.80
N GLY A 235 -7.66 7.36 19.65
CA GLY A 235 -8.44 6.12 19.49
C GLY A 235 -9.87 6.32 18.99
N GLU A 236 -10.42 7.53 19.00
CA GLU A 236 -11.73 7.84 18.40
C GLU A 236 -11.66 7.75 16.86
N GLY A 237 -12.60 7.01 16.27
CA GLY A 237 -12.80 6.93 14.82
C GLY A 237 -13.62 8.10 14.30
N ALA A 238 -13.29 8.60 13.11
CA ALA A 238 -13.97 9.73 12.50
C ALA A 238 -14.16 9.57 10.99
N PHE A 239 -15.12 10.31 10.43
CA PHE A 239 -15.46 10.30 9.00
C PHE A 239 -15.71 8.88 8.47
N THR A 240 -16.74 8.23 9.01
CA THR A 240 -17.10 6.84 8.70
C THR A 240 -17.78 6.70 7.33
N TRP A 241 -17.90 5.46 6.87
CA TRP A 241 -18.54 5.04 5.62
C TRP A 241 -17.81 5.39 4.34
N LEU A 242 -17.58 6.68 4.07
CA LEU A 242 -17.14 7.17 2.77
C LEU A 242 -15.62 7.25 2.71
N THR A 243 -14.97 6.10 2.55
CA THR A 243 -13.51 6.00 2.48
C THR A 243 -13.05 4.94 1.49
N GLY A 244 -11.99 5.23 0.72
CA GLY A 244 -11.34 4.25 -0.15
C GLY A 244 -10.65 3.10 0.60
N SER A 245 -10.60 3.15 1.93
CA SER A 245 -10.01 2.09 2.76
C SER A 245 -10.65 0.72 2.52
N VAL A 246 -11.98 0.69 2.28
CA VAL A 246 -12.73 -0.57 2.13
C VAL A 246 -12.24 -1.37 0.92
N ASP A 247 -12.02 -0.73 -0.22
CA ASP A 247 -11.59 -1.41 -1.44
C ASP A 247 -10.19 -1.99 -1.27
N TRP A 248 -9.28 -1.20 -0.68
CA TRP A 248 -7.91 -1.64 -0.42
C TRP A 248 -7.84 -2.78 0.58
N VAL A 249 -8.64 -2.74 1.64
CA VAL A 249 -8.72 -3.85 2.62
C VAL A 249 -9.36 -5.09 2.01
N PHE A 250 -10.41 -4.94 1.21
CA PHE A 250 -11.06 -6.05 0.51
C PHE A 250 -10.08 -6.76 -0.43
N MET A 251 -9.33 -6.01 -1.24
CA MET A 251 -8.28 -6.56 -2.09
C MET A 251 -7.16 -7.20 -1.27
N ALA A 252 -6.73 -6.57 -0.17
CA ALA A 252 -5.69 -7.13 0.70
C ALA A 252 -6.10 -8.48 1.29
N LEU A 253 -7.35 -8.64 1.71
CA LEU A 253 -7.85 -9.88 2.30
C LEU A 253 -8.03 -10.98 1.23
N THR A 254 -8.70 -10.66 0.12
CA THR A 254 -9.11 -11.65 -0.89
C THR A 254 -7.97 -11.99 -1.86
N GLU A 255 -7.31 -10.99 -2.42
CA GLU A 255 -6.26 -11.16 -3.42
C GLU A 255 -4.86 -11.29 -2.81
N GLY A 256 -4.69 -10.79 -1.58
CA GLY A 256 -3.42 -10.78 -0.86
C GLY A 256 -3.27 -11.93 0.14
N ILE A 257 -3.92 -11.83 1.30
CA ILE A 257 -3.83 -12.80 2.40
C ILE A 257 -4.29 -14.18 1.93
N LEU A 258 -5.52 -14.29 1.42
CA LEU A 258 -6.02 -15.53 0.82
C LEU A 258 -5.33 -15.84 -0.51
N GLY A 259 -4.80 -14.81 -1.18
CA GLY A 259 -3.96 -14.96 -2.36
C GLY A 259 -4.71 -15.33 -3.62
N VAL A 260 -6.01 -15.02 -3.71
CA VAL A 260 -6.87 -15.40 -4.84
C VAL A 260 -7.09 -14.19 -5.73
N ARG A 261 -6.21 -14.01 -6.72
CA ARG A 261 -6.14 -12.79 -7.52
C ARG A 261 -6.53 -13.04 -8.98
N PRO A 262 -7.46 -12.28 -9.56
CA PRO A 262 -7.70 -12.35 -11.00
C PRO A 262 -6.49 -11.80 -11.77
N GLU A 263 -5.99 -12.54 -12.74
CA GLU A 263 -4.97 -12.12 -13.71
C GLU A 263 -5.55 -12.22 -15.13
N TYR A 264 -4.83 -11.68 -16.13
CA TYR A 264 -5.28 -11.70 -17.53
C TYR A 264 -5.58 -13.12 -18.02
N ASP A 265 -4.69 -14.08 -17.75
CA ASP A 265 -4.77 -15.44 -18.28
C ASP A 265 -5.47 -16.44 -17.34
N GLY A 266 -5.92 -16.02 -16.16
CA GLY A 266 -6.51 -16.93 -15.19
C GLY A 266 -6.68 -16.39 -13.78
N LEU A 267 -6.97 -17.29 -12.84
CA LEU A 267 -7.06 -17.02 -11.42
C LEU A 267 -5.78 -17.46 -10.73
N ARG A 268 -4.99 -16.50 -10.24
CA ARG A 268 -3.77 -16.74 -9.48
C ARG A 268 -4.12 -17.18 -8.07
N ILE A 269 -3.47 -18.24 -7.61
CA ILE A 269 -3.52 -18.70 -6.23
C ILE A 269 -2.11 -18.60 -5.64
N ARG A 270 -1.92 -17.66 -4.71
CA ARG A 270 -0.66 -17.41 -4.00
C ARG A 270 -0.93 -16.89 -2.59
N PRO A 271 -1.36 -17.76 -1.66
CA PRO A 271 -1.70 -17.34 -0.30
C PRO A 271 -0.50 -16.76 0.44
N CYS A 272 -0.76 -15.76 1.28
CA CYS A 272 0.18 -15.15 2.20
C CYS A 272 -0.45 -15.10 3.60
N LEU A 273 -0.80 -16.28 4.11
CA LEU A 273 -1.55 -16.41 5.36
C LEU A 273 -0.69 -16.00 6.57
N PRO A 274 -1.28 -15.44 7.64
CA PRO A 274 -0.58 -15.40 8.90
C PRO A 274 -0.31 -16.84 9.40
N ALA A 275 0.82 -17.03 10.07
CA ALA A 275 1.27 -18.30 10.64
C ALA A 275 0.22 -18.99 11.53
N ALA A 276 -0.61 -18.18 12.21
CA ALA A 276 -1.65 -18.67 13.10
C ALA A 276 -2.83 -19.33 12.38
N TRP A 277 -3.06 -19.04 11.09
CA TRP A 277 -4.17 -19.62 10.33
C TRP A 277 -3.74 -20.97 9.77
N ARG A 278 -4.27 -22.05 10.36
CA ARG A 278 -4.03 -23.43 9.90
C ARG A 278 -4.83 -23.77 8.65
N GLU A 279 -5.98 -23.15 8.50
CA GLU A 279 -6.85 -23.30 7.35
C GLU A 279 -7.53 -21.97 7.01
N ALA A 280 -7.86 -21.79 5.74
CA ALA A 280 -8.67 -20.69 5.25
C ALA A 280 -9.40 -21.13 3.97
N GLY A 281 -10.42 -20.39 3.55
CA GLY A 281 -11.09 -20.70 2.31
C GLY A 281 -11.93 -19.56 1.77
N MET A 282 -12.24 -19.62 0.49
CA MET A 282 -13.11 -18.67 -0.19
C MET A 282 -13.81 -19.33 -1.37
N ARG A 283 -15.08 -18.99 -1.56
CA ARG A 283 -15.82 -19.28 -2.80
C ARG A 283 -15.72 -18.08 -3.74
N ARG A 284 -15.13 -18.25 -4.91
CA ARG A 284 -14.89 -17.18 -5.89
C ARG A 284 -15.61 -17.46 -7.20
N VAL A 285 -16.53 -16.58 -7.58
CA VAL A 285 -17.08 -16.55 -8.95
C VAL A 285 -16.08 -15.84 -9.85
N PHE A 286 -15.65 -16.48 -10.93
CA PHE A 286 -14.69 -15.92 -11.89
C PHE A 286 -14.93 -16.46 -13.30
N ARG A 287 -15.17 -15.54 -14.25
CA ARG A 287 -15.29 -15.82 -15.69
C ARG A 287 -16.15 -17.05 -16.04
N GLY A 288 -17.36 -17.10 -15.49
CA GLY A 288 -18.35 -18.14 -15.82
C GLY A 288 -18.19 -19.46 -15.05
N ALA A 289 -17.34 -19.53 -14.03
CA ALA A 289 -17.25 -20.68 -13.14
C ALA A 289 -17.15 -20.24 -11.66
N VAL A 290 -17.36 -21.19 -10.76
CA VAL A 290 -17.21 -21.02 -9.32
C VAL A 290 -16.01 -21.84 -8.86
N TYR A 291 -15.13 -21.24 -8.06
CA TYR A 291 -13.98 -21.91 -7.47
C TYR A 291 -14.20 -21.99 -5.95
N ASP A 292 -14.37 -23.20 -5.42
CA ASP A 292 -14.41 -23.45 -3.96
C ASP A 292 -12.99 -23.76 -3.47
N ILE A 293 -12.35 -22.75 -2.88
CA ILE A 293 -10.92 -22.76 -2.57
C ILE A 293 -10.73 -23.07 -1.09
N ARG A 294 -9.94 -24.10 -0.79
CA ARG A 294 -9.52 -24.50 0.55
C ARG A 294 -8.00 -24.43 0.63
N VAL A 295 -7.50 -23.69 1.61
CA VAL A 295 -6.07 -23.48 1.86
C VAL A 295 -5.70 -24.10 3.20
N HIS A 296 -4.76 -25.04 3.18
CA HIS A 296 -4.21 -25.72 4.34
C HIS A 296 -2.79 -25.21 4.59
N ASN A 297 -2.58 -24.46 5.67
CA ASN A 297 -1.27 -23.96 6.06
C ASN A 297 -0.53 -24.96 6.95
N ARG A 298 0.04 -25.99 6.32
CA ARG A 298 0.79 -27.04 7.02
C ARG A 298 2.12 -26.51 7.55
N ALA A 299 2.70 -25.52 6.87
CA ALA A 299 3.94 -24.85 7.27
C ALA A 299 3.83 -24.04 8.56
N ALA A 300 2.61 -23.66 8.97
CA ALA A 300 2.40 -22.73 10.08
C ALA A 300 3.17 -21.41 9.91
N SER A 301 3.36 -20.97 8.67
CA SER A 301 4.18 -19.80 8.36
C SER A 301 3.51 -18.93 7.29
N SER A 302 4.05 -17.73 7.09
CA SER A 302 3.57 -16.81 6.04
C SER A 302 4.21 -17.03 4.67
N GLY A 303 5.05 -18.05 4.55
CA GLY A 303 5.70 -18.45 3.32
C GLY A 303 5.75 -19.97 3.16
N GLY A 304 6.49 -20.43 2.15
CA GLY A 304 6.71 -21.84 1.90
C GLY A 304 6.28 -22.29 0.50
N GLY A 305 6.55 -23.56 0.21
CA GLY A 305 6.19 -24.18 -1.07
C GLY A 305 4.68 -24.40 -1.16
N VAL A 306 4.06 -23.83 -2.18
CA VAL A 306 2.61 -23.96 -2.41
C VAL A 306 2.34 -25.06 -3.44
N SER A 307 1.50 -26.03 -3.08
CA SER A 307 0.93 -27.01 -4.01
C SER A 307 -0.55 -26.74 -4.21
N ILE A 308 -1.00 -26.74 -5.46
CA ILE A 308 -2.38 -26.40 -5.86
C ILE A 308 -2.92 -27.52 -6.73
N PHE A 309 -4.14 -27.93 -6.44
CA PHE A 309 -4.88 -28.91 -7.23
C PHE A 309 -6.28 -28.36 -7.56
N VAL A 310 -6.73 -28.59 -8.78
CA VAL A 310 -8.10 -28.28 -9.23
C VAL A 310 -8.74 -29.58 -9.67
N ASP A 311 -9.83 -29.96 -9.01
CA ASP A 311 -10.54 -31.24 -9.24
C ASP A 311 -9.62 -32.47 -9.21
N GLY A 312 -8.57 -32.42 -8.37
CA GLY A 312 -7.57 -33.49 -8.23
C GLY A 312 -6.36 -33.36 -9.16
N GLU A 313 -6.39 -32.46 -10.15
CA GLU A 313 -5.28 -32.23 -11.07
C GLU A 313 -4.34 -31.14 -10.57
N LYS A 314 -3.03 -31.41 -10.59
CA LYS A 314 -2.01 -30.46 -10.10
C LYS A 314 -1.88 -29.26 -11.04
N VAL A 315 -1.79 -28.05 -10.47
CA VAL A 315 -1.52 -26.79 -11.20
C VAL A 315 -0.19 -26.20 -10.73
N PRO A 316 0.97 -26.60 -11.33
CA PRO A 316 2.30 -26.20 -10.85
C PRO A 316 2.55 -24.70 -10.92
N SER A 317 1.95 -24.02 -11.90
CA SER A 317 2.10 -22.57 -12.08
C SER A 317 1.39 -21.77 -10.98
N GLY A 318 0.42 -22.36 -10.28
CA GLY A 318 -0.55 -21.66 -9.44
C GLY A 318 -1.45 -20.67 -10.18
N LEU A 319 -1.53 -20.76 -11.50
CA LEU A 319 -2.45 -19.98 -12.34
C LEU A 319 -3.51 -20.91 -12.93
N ILE A 320 -4.73 -20.80 -12.44
CA ILE A 320 -5.85 -21.61 -12.90
C ILE A 320 -6.44 -20.94 -14.14
N ARG A 321 -6.39 -21.61 -15.29
CA ARG A 321 -7.07 -21.11 -16.50
C ARG A 321 -8.59 -21.04 -16.25
N PRO A 322 -9.30 -20.04 -16.79
CA PRO A 322 -10.75 -19.95 -16.61
C PRO A 322 -11.45 -21.17 -17.24
N HIS A 323 -12.32 -21.85 -16.48
CA HIS A 323 -13.09 -22.99 -17.00
C HIS A 323 -14.29 -22.52 -17.82
N GLY A 324 -15.04 -21.54 -17.31
CA GLY A 324 -16.17 -20.92 -18.00
C GLY A 324 -17.34 -21.85 -18.32
N ASP A 325 -17.42 -23.01 -17.66
CA ASP A 325 -18.40 -24.07 -17.97
C ASP A 325 -19.66 -24.03 -17.07
N GLY A 326 -19.81 -22.99 -16.26
CA GLY A 326 -20.93 -22.82 -15.32
C GLY A 326 -20.84 -23.67 -14.05
N LYS A 327 -19.78 -24.48 -13.88
CA LYS A 327 -19.67 -25.43 -12.77
C LYS A 327 -18.92 -24.87 -11.57
N THR A 328 -18.95 -25.64 -10.48
CA THR A 328 -18.09 -25.43 -9.32
C THR A 328 -16.89 -26.37 -9.39
N HIS A 329 -15.69 -25.81 -9.34
CA HIS A 329 -14.43 -26.53 -9.28
C HIS A 329 -13.86 -26.48 -7.88
N LYS A 330 -13.38 -27.62 -7.40
CA LYS A 330 -12.76 -27.75 -6.09
C LYS A 330 -11.28 -27.41 -6.19
N VAL A 331 -10.82 -26.43 -5.43
CA VAL A 331 -9.42 -26.01 -5.40
C VAL A 331 -8.82 -26.31 -4.04
N GLU A 332 -7.87 -27.24 -4.00
CA GLU A 332 -7.14 -27.60 -2.78
C GLU A 332 -5.72 -27.01 -2.84
N VAL A 333 -5.38 -26.23 -1.82
CA VAL A 333 -4.10 -25.53 -1.70
C VAL A 333 -3.41 -25.99 -0.43
N SER A 334 -2.15 -26.40 -0.51
CA SER A 334 -1.33 -26.71 0.67
C SER A 334 -0.08 -25.83 0.69
N VAL A 335 0.10 -25.08 1.77
CA VAL A 335 1.34 -24.33 2.07
C VAL A 335 2.21 -25.24 2.92
N ASN A 336 3.36 -25.64 2.37
CA ASN A 336 4.29 -26.59 2.98
C ASN A 336 5.58 -25.87 3.37
N SER A 337 6.24 -26.38 4.40
CA SER A 337 7.52 -25.88 4.93
C SER A 337 8.63 -25.87 3.90
#